data_AF-J9RN29-F1
#
_entry.id   AF-J9RN29-F1
#
_cell.length_a   1.000
_cell.length_b   1.000
_cell.length_c   1.000
_cell.angle_alpha   90.00
_cell.angle_beta   90.00
_cell.angle_gamma   90.00
#
_symmetry.space_group_name_H-M   'P 1'
#
loop_
_entity.id
_entity.type
_entity.pdbx_description
1 polymer ?
#
loop_
_entity_poly.entity_id
_entity_poly.type
_entity_poly.pdbx_seq_one_letter_code
_entity_poly.pdbx_strand_id
1 'polypeptide(L)'
;AAEMAAALASASIVFKDNKAYSQKLVHGARTLFQFARDQRGRYSERGSEAAIFYNSTSYWDEFVWGGAWLYYATGNNSYLQLATNPGIAKHAGAFWGGPDYGVLSWDNKLAGTQ
;
A
#
# COMPACT_ATOMS: atom_id res chain seq x y z
N ALA A 1 -0.14 -7.64 1.70
CA ALA A 1 0.90 -7.69 0.64
C ALA A 1 1.29 -6.30 0.14
N ALA A 2 0.34 -5.39 -0.13
CA ALA A 2 0.65 -4.03 -0.58
C ALA A 2 1.42 -3.18 0.47
N GLU A 3 1.17 -3.35 1.77
CA GLU A 3 2.00 -2.74 2.84
C GLU A 3 3.48 -3.18 2.79
N MET A 4 3.72 -4.46 2.57
CA MET A 4 5.08 -4.98 2.45
C MET A 4 5.74 -4.43 1.18
N ALA A 5 4.98 -4.23 0.10
CA ALA A 5 5.48 -3.53 -1.08
C ALA A 5 5.85 -2.07 -0.79
N ALA A 6 5.03 -1.35 -0.02
CA ALA A 6 5.33 0.02 0.41
C ALA A 6 6.61 0.08 1.25
N ALA A 7 6.79 -0.85 2.20
CA ALA A 7 7.98 -0.93 3.03
C ALA A 7 9.27 -1.22 2.23
N LEU A 8 9.20 -2.14 1.26
CA LEU A 8 10.35 -2.41 0.39
C LEU A 8 10.64 -1.23 -0.55
N ALA A 9 9.61 -0.56 -1.08
CA ALA A 9 9.77 0.60 -1.93
C ALA A 9 10.39 1.79 -1.16
N SER A 10 9.90 2.09 0.05
CA SER A 10 10.48 3.16 0.88
C SER A 10 11.93 2.83 1.29
N ALA A 11 12.21 1.59 1.68
CA ALA A 11 13.57 1.14 1.99
C ALA A 11 14.50 1.29 0.78
N SER A 12 14.02 1.02 -0.44
CA SER A 12 14.85 1.17 -1.65
C SER A 12 15.35 2.60 -1.87
N ILE A 13 14.56 3.61 -1.45
CA ILE A 13 14.93 5.03 -1.51
C ILE A 13 15.99 5.34 -0.45
N VAL A 14 15.82 4.81 0.77
CA VAL A 14 16.81 4.96 1.85
C VAL A 14 18.17 4.37 1.44
N PHE A 15 18.15 3.18 0.84
CA PHE A 15 19.37 2.48 0.41
C PHE A 15 19.84 2.85 -1.00
N LYS A 16 19.44 4.01 -1.55
CA LYS A 16 19.78 4.42 -2.93
C LYS A 16 21.28 4.38 -3.26
N ASP A 17 22.13 4.64 -2.26
CA ASP A 17 23.59 4.68 -2.44
C ASP A 17 24.19 3.26 -2.56
N ASN A 18 23.51 2.24 -2.01
CA ASN A 18 23.76 0.84 -2.30
C ASN A 18 22.87 0.38 -3.46
N LYS A 19 23.29 0.71 -4.69
CA LYS A 19 22.51 0.48 -5.91
C LYS A 19 22.00 -0.95 -6.07
N ALA A 20 22.83 -1.95 -5.81
CA ALA A 20 22.45 -3.36 -5.95
C ALA A 20 21.34 -3.75 -4.96
N TYR A 21 21.46 -3.29 -3.71
CA TYR A 21 20.45 -3.56 -2.69
C TYR A 21 19.15 -2.79 -2.95
N SER A 22 19.24 -1.50 -3.31
CA SER A 22 18.09 -0.69 -3.71
C SER A 22 17.29 -1.34 -4.85
N GLN A 23 17.97 -1.80 -5.91
CA GLN A 23 17.32 -2.49 -7.03
C GLN A 23 16.65 -3.80 -6.61
N LYS A 24 17.27 -4.57 -5.72
CA LYS A 24 16.67 -5.80 -5.16
C LYS A 24 15.39 -5.48 -4.39
N LEU A 25 15.38 -4.40 -3.60
CA LEU A 25 14.21 -3.95 -2.86
C LEU A 25 13.09 -3.46 -3.79
N VAL A 26 13.40 -2.66 -4.81
CA VAL A 26 12.42 -2.25 -5.84
C VAL A 26 11.81 -3.46 -6.54
N HIS A 27 12.63 -4.46 -6.90
CA HIS A 27 12.14 -5.68 -7.53
C HIS A 27 11.15 -6.42 -6.61
N GLY A 28 11.50 -6.62 -5.34
CA GLY A 28 10.61 -7.23 -4.35
C GLY A 28 9.31 -6.45 -4.16
N ALA A 29 9.39 -5.11 -4.10
CA ALA A 29 8.22 -4.24 -3.99
C ALA A 29 7.25 -4.41 -5.17
N ARG A 30 7.77 -4.43 -6.41
CA ARG A 30 6.95 -4.65 -7.61
C ARG A 30 6.27 -6.01 -7.61
N THR A 31 7.00 -7.07 -7.27
CA THR A 31 6.47 -8.44 -7.23
C THR A 31 5.36 -8.57 -6.18
N LEU A 32 5.55 -8.04 -4.98
CA LEU A 32 4.55 -8.09 -3.92
C LEU A 32 3.32 -7.23 -4.23
N PHE A 33 3.51 -6.06 -4.85
CA PHE A 33 2.40 -5.21 -5.25
C PHE A 33 1.57 -5.84 -6.36
N GLN A 34 2.22 -6.46 -7.35
CA GLN A 34 1.54 -7.21 -8.40
C GLN A 34 0.73 -8.37 -7.80
N PHE A 35 1.36 -9.16 -6.92
CA PHE A 35 0.67 -10.24 -6.21
C PHE A 35 -0.56 -9.73 -5.43
N ALA A 36 -0.43 -8.60 -4.72
CA ALA A 36 -1.54 -7.98 -3.99
C ALA A 36 -2.70 -7.54 -4.92
N ARG A 37 -2.37 -7.12 -6.15
CA ARG A 37 -3.34 -6.65 -7.15
C ARG A 37 -4.08 -7.79 -7.86
N ASP A 38 -3.39 -8.91 -8.06
CA ASP A 38 -3.91 -10.11 -8.72
C ASP A 38 -4.73 -10.98 -7.76
N GLN A 39 -4.25 -11.15 -6.52
CA GLN A 39 -4.92 -11.93 -5.48
C GLN A 39 -5.68 -11.01 -4.53
N ARG A 40 -6.83 -10.51 -5.00
CA ARG A 40 -7.66 -9.57 -4.25
C ARG A 40 -8.37 -10.28 -3.09
N GLY A 41 -8.05 -9.89 -1.86
CA GLY A 41 -8.65 -10.42 -0.65
C GLY A 41 -8.14 -9.70 0.60
N ARG A 42 -8.86 -9.80 1.72
CA ARG A 42 -8.40 -9.28 3.02
C ARG A 42 -7.40 -10.28 3.62
N TYR A 43 -6.34 -9.78 4.24
CA TYR A 43 -5.35 -10.64 4.92
C TYR A 43 -5.99 -11.45 6.06
N SER A 44 -6.98 -10.85 6.73
CA SER A 44 -7.80 -11.48 7.75
C SER A 44 -9.15 -11.89 7.17
N GLU A 45 -9.22 -13.08 6.55
CA GLU A 45 -10.52 -13.66 6.23
C GLU A 45 -11.29 -13.98 7.52
N ARG A 46 -12.62 -13.89 7.44
CA ARG A 46 -13.53 -14.05 8.58
C ARG A 46 -13.33 -15.43 9.21
N GLY A 47 -12.82 -15.47 10.45
CA GLY A 47 -12.55 -16.71 11.18
C GLY A 47 -11.08 -17.13 11.27
N SER A 48 -10.14 -16.37 10.68
CA SER A 48 -8.71 -16.56 10.90
C SER A 48 -8.25 -16.03 12.28
N GLU A 49 -7.20 -16.62 12.88
CA GLU A 49 -6.59 -16.07 14.10
C GLU A 49 -6.14 -14.61 13.92
N ALA A 50 -5.67 -14.25 12.72
CA ALA A 50 -5.32 -12.89 12.38
C ALA A 50 -6.51 -11.92 12.52
N ALA A 51 -7.75 -12.35 12.26
CA ALA A 51 -8.94 -11.52 12.45
C ALA A 51 -9.27 -11.23 13.93
N ILE A 52 -8.71 -12.00 14.87
CA ILE A 52 -8.89 -11.77 16.31
C ILE A 52 -7.99 -10.64 16.80
N PHE A 53 -6.82 -10.44 16.19
CA PHE A 53 -5.80 -9.47 16.64
C PHE A 53 -5.57 -8.30 15.68
N TYR A 54 -5.59 -8.54 14.37
CA TYR A 54 -5.35 -7.56 13.30
C TYR A 54 -6.38 -7.73 12.16
N ASN A 55 -7.63 -7.38 12.46
CA ASN A 55 -8.72 -7.42 11.49
C ASN A 55 -8.59 -6.25 10.50
N SER A 56 -8.08 -6.52 9.30
CA SER A 56 -7.99 -5.53 8.21
C SER A 56 -9.41 -5.16 7.77
N THR A 57 -9.78 -3.87 7.78
CA THR A 57 -11.15 -3.42 7.43
C THR A 57 -11.37 -3.22 5.93
N SER A 58 -10.31 -2.89 5.19
CA SER A 58 -10.26 -2.64 3.75
C SER A 58 -8.91 -3.14 3.20
N TYR A 59 -8.78 -3.26 1.86
CA TYR A 59 -7.50 -3.48 1.17
C TYR A 59 -7.21 -2.39 0.10
N TRP A 60 -8.13 -1.43 -0.08
CA TRP A 60 -8.10 -0.44 -1.15
C TRP A 60 -7.16 0.73 -0.84
N ASP A 61 -7.08 1.12 0.43
CA ASP A 61 -6.17 2.15 0.93
C ASP A 61 -4.70 1.69 0.87
N GLU A 62 -4.43 0.40 1.06
CA GLU A 62 -3.09 -0.16 0.87
C GLU A 62 -2.65 -0.17 -0.60
N PHE A 63 -3.58 -0.19 -1.57
CA PHE A 63 -3.22 0.01 -2.98
C PHE A 63 -2.82 1.45 -3.29
N VAL A 64 -3.46 2.43 -2.66
CA VAL A 64 -3.06 3.84 -2.78
C VAL A 64 -1.67 4.02 -2.17
N TRP A 65 -1.45 3.50 -0.97
CA TRP A 65 -0.18 3.60 -0.24
C TRP A 65 0.98 2.88 -0.95
N GLY A 66 0.78 1.63 -1.34
CA GLY A 66 1.78 0.87 -2.09
C GLY A 66 2.08 1.50 -3.46
N GLY A 67 1.06 2.04 -4.12
CA GLY A 67 1.21 2.77 -5.38
C GLY A 67 2.04 4.05 -5.22
N ALA A 68 1.76 4.86 -4.20
CA ALA A 68 2.50 6.08 -3.93
C ALA A 68 4.01 5.80 -3.68
N TRP A 69 4.33 4.82 -2.83
CA TRP A 69 5.73 4.47 -2.57
C TRP A 69 6.44 3.88 -3.79
N LEU A 70 5.76 3.06 -4.59
CA LEU A 70 6.32 2.55 -5.84
C LEU A 70 6.55 3.66 -6.87
N TYR A 71 5.68 4.67 -6.92
CA TYR A 71 5.93 5.86 -7.73
C TYR A 71 7.21 6.57 -7.28
N TYR A 72 7.35 6.87 -5.98
CA TYR A 72 8.55 7.52 -5.45
C TYR A 72 9.83 6.71 -5.68
N ALA A 73 9.76 5.38 -5.56
CA ALA A 73 10.92 4.50 -5.73
C ALA A 73 11.33 4.29 -7.20
N THR A 74 10.43 4.50 -8.16
CA THR A 74 10.66 4.08 -9.56
C THR A 74 10.47 5.17 -10.60
N GLY A 75 9.78 6.26 -10.27
CA GLY A 75 9.35 7.28 -11.22
C GLY A 75 8.31 6.80 -12.25
N ASN A 76 7.75 5.58 -12.10
CA ASN A 76 6.79 5.05 -13.04
C ASN A 76 5.39 5.65 -12.80
N ASN A 77 4.93 6.46 -13.76
CA ASN A 77 3.66 7.17 -13.70
C ASN A 77 2.42 6.25 -13.63
N SER A 78 2.52 4.98 -14.00
CA SER A 78 1.39 4.05 -13.85
C SER A 78 1.00 3.86 -12.38
N TYR A 79 1.97 3.89 -11.45
CA TYR A 79 1.70 3.80 -10.03
C TYR A 79 1.07 5.09 -9.48
N LEU A 80 1.49 6.25 -10.00
CA LEU A 80 0.86 7.53 -9.68
C LEU A 80 -0.61 7.54 -10.12
N GLN A 81 -0.89 7.15 -11.37
CA GLN A 81 -2.26 7.09 -11.90
C GLN A 81 -3.16 6.15 -11.08
N LEU A 82 -2.60 5.07 -10.56
CA LEU A 82 -3.31 4.14 -9.68
C LEU A 82 -3.57 4.77 -8.31
N ALA A 83 -2.56 5.38 -7.69
CA ALA A 83 -2.69 6.02 -6.38
C ALA A 83 -3.67 7.20 -6.41
N THR A 84 -3.69 7.97 -7.49
CA THR A 84 -4.60 9.12 -7.66
C THR A 84 -5.93 8.74 -8.32
N ASN A 85 -6.23 7.45 -8.50
CA ASN A 85 -7.46 7.03 -9.17
C ASN A 85 -8.68 7.35 -8.29
N PRO A 86 -9.64 8.18 -8.75
CA PRO A 86 -10.79 8.59 -7.94
C PRO A 86 -11.69 7.42 -7.50
N GLY A 87 -11.78 6.36 -8.33
CA GLY A 87 -12.52 5.15 -7.99
C GLY A 87 -11.87 4.38 -6.84
N ILE A 88 -10.53 4.23 -6.87
CA ILE A 88 -9.78 3.59 -5.79
C ILE A 88 -9.86 4.42 -4.51
N ALA A 89 -9.67 5.74 -4.59
CA ALA A 89 -9.80 6.63 -3.44
C ALA A 89 -11.20 6.57 -2.80
N LYS A 90 -12.26 6.49 -3.62
CA LYS A 90 -13.63 6.31 -3.14
C LYS A 90 -13.82 4.98 -2.43
N HIS A 91 -13.30 3.88 -2.98
CA HIS A 91 -13.36 2.55 -2.34
C HIS A 91 -12.53 2.47 -1.06
N ALA A 92 -11.44 3.22 -0.99
CA ALA A 92 -10.57 3.34 0.19
C ALA A 92 -11.20 4.18 1.32
N GLY A 93 -12.36 4.82 1.10
CA GLY A 93 -13.00 5.66 2.12
C GLY A 93 -12.42 7.07 2.25
N ALA A 94 -11.65 7.55 1.26
CA ALA A 94 -10.99 8.87 1.28
C ALA A 94 -11.96 10.07 1.44
N PHE A 95 -13.26 9.86 1.22
CA PHE A 95 -14.31 10.87 1.32
C PHE A 95 -15.34 10.58 2.44
N TRP A 96 -15.04 9.66 3.36
CA TRP A 96 -15.98 9.18 4.37
C TRP A 96 -15.66 9.75 5.77
N GLY A 97 -16.56 10.55 6.35
CA GLY A 97 -16.35 11.27 7.62
C GLY A 97 -16.57 10.44 8.90
N GLY A 98 -16.05 9.21 8.93
CA GLY A 98 -16.13 8.33 10.11
C GLY A 98 -15.15 8.72 11.23
N PRO A 99 -15.25 8.11 12.42
CA PRO A 99 -14.39 8.44 13.57
C PRO A 99 -12.88 8.21 13.34
N ASP A 100 -12.51 7.34 12.40
CA ASP A 100 -11.11 7.07 12.03
C ASP A 100 -10.62 7.91 10.83
N TYR A 101 -11.43 8.87 10.34
CA TYR A 101 -11.06 9.73 9.23
C TYR A 101 -9.92 10.68 9.61
N GLY A 102 -8.83 10.66 8.83
CA GLY A 102 -7.67 11.55 9.04
C GLY A 102 -6.64 11.06 10.07
N VAL A 103 -6.77 9.86 10.62
CA VAL A 103 -5.80 9.28 11.56
C VAL A 103 -4.94 8.25 10.83
N LEU A 104 -3.62 8.47 10.76
CA LEU A 104 -2.67 7.48 10.25
C LEU A 104 -2.54 6.35 11.28
N SER A 105 -2.84 5.12 10.86
CA SER A 105 -2.70 3.93 11.70
C SER A 105 -2.20 2.74 10.89
N TRP A 106 -2.02 1.59 11.54
CA TRP A 106 -1.64 0.36 10.85
C TRP A 106 -2.75 -0.15 9.92
N ASP A 107 -4.02 0.20 10.17
CA ASP A 107 -5.21 -0.18 9.38
C ASP A 107 -5.68 0.96 8.45
N ASN A 108 -5.30 2.22 8.70
CA ASN A 108 -5.69 3.37 7.88
C ASN A 108 -4.48 4.13 7.34
N LYS A 109 -4.26 4.06 6.03
CA LYS A 109 -3.16 4.78 5.35
C LYS A 109 -3.56 6.12 4.74
N LEU A 110 -4.84 6.46 4.74
CA LEU A 110 -5.38 7.60 3.99
C LEU A 110 -4.66 8.92 4.30
N ALA A 111 -4.41 9.20 5.58
CA ALA A 111 -3.72 10.42 6.01
C ALA A 111 -2.26 10.52 5.52
N GLY A 112 -1.59 9.38 5.25
CA GLY A 112 -0.24 9.34 4.70
C GLY A 112 -0.19 9.36 3.17
N THR A 113 -1.34 9.21 2.51
CA THR A 113 -1.47 9.11 1.05
C THR A 113 -2.06 10.33 0.36
N GLN A 114 -2.49 11.35 1.12
CA GLN A 114 -3.04 12.60 0.61
C GLN A 114 -1.97 13.57 0.12
#